data_AF-A0A6G7PU22-F1
#
_entry.id   AF-A0A6G7PU22-F1
#
_cell.length_a   1.000
_cell.length_b   1.000
_cell.length_c   1.000
_cell.angle_alpha   90.00
_cell.angle_beta   90.00
_cell.angle_gamma   90.00
#
_symmetry.space_group_name_H-M   'P 1'
#
loop_
_entity.id
_entity.type
_entity.pdbx_description
1 polymer ?
#
loop_
_entity_poly.entity_id
_entity_poly.type
_entity_poly.pdbx_seq_one_letter_code
_entity_poly.pdbx_strand_id
1 'polypeptide(L)'
;MRVAIVQTGLKGEMEENLSRAMKLARDCAPVDLVIFPELFLSGYGDELKGQALRVQSILDSLRRLCSELGAGVICGLAEEEGGRLYNTAFVLEAGGSVARYRKINLFPGLDDPFSAGKSPLLVSFRGWPLGIMLCFDLRFPELARHLASRGASLLVYLARWPRRRAEHLLTLSRARAIENQVYVALVNATGPDLAGKSRLISPDGEVLASLGEEEGGLVVRLDWSHLQKARSLFNTGAETMVFKRAETKLTDLDSLLEELSWRRRKGQRVVFTNGCFDILHAGHVEYLRRARELGDCLVVGLNSDASVRRLKGPRRPVNTVSDRALVLANLYSVDYVVVFDEDTPEGLIQAIRPDVLVKGADWPEEKIVGASFVRSYGGRVVRLPLLEGRSTSEIIRRIRPPGES
;
A
#
# COMPACT_ATOMS: atom_id res chain seq x y z
N MET A 1 -7.20 22.97 -6.40
CA MET A 1 -7.13 23.07 -4.93
C MET A 1 -5.95 23.96 -4.56
N ARG A 2 -6.13 25.00 -3.73
CA ARG A 2 -5.06 25.85 -3.21
C ARG A 2 -4.46 25.22 -1.96
N VAL A 3 -3.18 24.86 -2.04
CA VAL A 3 -2.45 24.20 -0.96
C VAL A 3 -1.40 25.17 -0.42
N ALA A 4 -1.49 25.45 0.87
CA ALA A 4 -0.44 26.13 1.63
C ALA A 4 0.48 25.09 2.29
N ILE A 5 1.78 25.23 2.08
CA ILE A 5 2.79 24.55 2.90
C ILE A 5 3.40 25.58 3.84
N VAL A 6 3.47 25.24 5.13
CA VAL A 6 3.96 26.14 6.16
C VAL A 6 5.18 25.51 6.81
N GLN A 7 6.34 26.15 6.60
CA GLN A 7 7.62 25.74 7.17
C GLN A 7 7.86 26.46 8.48
N THR A 8 7.93 25.69 9.56
CA THR A 8 8.18 26.21 10.91
C THR A 8 9.41 25.55 11.54
N GLY A 9 10.12 26.32 12.37
CA GLY A 9 11.06 25.79 13.35
C GLY A 9 10.48 25.83 14.76
N LEU A 10 11.30 25.45 15.74
CA LEU A 10 10.95 25.53 17.16
C LEU A 10 11.58 26.78 17.76
N LYS A 11 10.78 27.59 18.44
CA LYS A 11 11.18 28.81 19.14
C LYS A 11 10.34 28.87 20.41
N GLY A 12 10.90 28.38 21.52
CA GLY A 12 10.22 28.35 22.81
C GLY A 12 9.24 27.19 22.97
N GLU A 13 8.27 27.41 23.85
CA GLU A 13 7.27 26.43 24.30
C GLU A 13 6.28 26.03 23.19
N MET A 14 5.59 24.90 23.38
CA MET A 14 4.63 24.37 22.41
C MET A 14 3.53 25.36 22.03
N GLU A 15 2.98 26.09 23.01
CA GLU A 15 1.93 27.08 22.81
C GLU A 15 2.39 28.24 21.92
N GLU A 16 3.64 28.69 22.09
CA GLU A 16 4.25 29.72 21.25
C GLU A 16 4.47 29.22 19.82
N ASN A 17 4.97 27.99 19.69
CA ASN A 17 5.14 27.32 18.40
C ASN A 17 3.79 27.18 17.66
N LEU A 18 2.72 26.81 18.37
CA LEU A 18 1.39 26.65 17.80
C LEU A 18 0.82 27.99 17.34
N SER A 19 0.87 29.01 18.20
CA SER A 19 0.39 30.37 17.87
C SER A 19 1.08 30.93 16.62
N ARG A 20 2.41 30.78 16.55
CA ARG A 20 3.21 31.23 15.41
C ARG A 20 2.91 30.45 14.13
N ALA A 21 2.79 29.13 14.22
CA ALA A 21 2.41 28.29 13.07
C ALA A 21 1.02 28.66 12.53
N MET A 22 0.04 28.86 13.42
CA MET A 22 -1.31 29.30 13.05
C MET A 22 -1.30 30.69 12.41
N LYS A 23 -0.47 31.63 12.89
CA LYS A 23 -0.30 32.95 12.26
C LYS A 23 0.20 32.80 10.82
N LEU A 24 1.27 32.02 10.58
CA LEU A 24 1.80 31.80 9.23
C LEU A 24 0.76 31.16 8.30
N ALA A 25 -0.08 30.26 8.81
CA ALA A 25 -1.18 29.68 8.05
C ALA A 25 -2.26 30.72 7.68
N ARG A 26 -2.60 31.63 8.60
CA ARG A 26 -3.51 32.76 8.30
C ARG A 26 -2.93 33.70 7.24
N ASP A 27 -1.63 33.98 7.33
CA ASP A 27 -0.93 34.82 6.35
C ASP A 27 -0.91 34.21 4.93
N CYS A 28 -1.20 32.89 4.81
CA CYS A 28 -1.35 32.22 3.52
C CYS A 28 -2.77 32.26 2.95
N ALA A 29 -3.77 32.70 3.72
CA ALA A 29 -5.16 32.71 3.25
C ALA A 29 -5.36 33.66 2.05
N PRO A 30 -6.27 33.35 1.11
CA PRO A 30 -7.24 32.25 1.13
C PRO A 30 -6.70 30.93 0.54
N VAL A 31 -6.94 29.82 1.24
CA VAL A 31 -6.44 28.47 0.91
C VAL A 31 -7.52 27.41 1.13
N ASP A 32 -7.35 26.24 0.52
CA ASP A 32 -8.26 25.10 0.72
C ASP A 32 -7.66 24.06 1.68
N LEU A 33 -6.32 23.97 1.75
CA LEU A 33 -5.57 23.02 2.58
C LEU A 33 -4.29 23.69 3.11
N VAL A 34 -4.01 23.56 4.40
CA VAL A 34 -2.77 23.97 5.06
C VAL A 34 -2.02 22.72 5.54
N ILE A 35 -0.70 22.67 5.33
CA ILE A 35 0.14 21.54 5.71
C ILE A 35 1.29 22.03 6.57
N PHE A 36 1.43 21.48 7.77
CA PHE A 36 2.52 21.71 8.71
C PHE A 36 3.55 20.56 8.70
N PRO A 37 4.77 20.77 9.22
CA PRO A 37 5.80 19.75 9.28
C PRO A 37 5.49 18.59 10.25
N GLU A 38 6.37 17.59 10.23
CA GLU A 38 6.40 16.53 11.25
C GLU A 38 6.74 17.14 12.62
N LEU A 39 6.08 16.65 13.69
CA LEU A 39 6.31 17.05 15.09
C LEU A 39 6.57 18.56 15.24
N PHE A 40 5.72 19.39 14.62
CA PHE A 40 6.02 20.80 14.37
C PHE A 40 6.01 21.67 15.64
N LEU A 41 5.49 21.15 16.76
CA LEU A 41 5.40 21.87 18.03
C LEU A 41 6.44 21.41 19.07
N SER A 42 6.73 20.11 19.14
CA SER A 42 7.67 19.55 20.12
C SER A 42 9.05 19.25 19.56
N GLY A 43 9.16 18.95 18.26
CA GLY A 43 10.30 18.23 17.73
C GLY A 43 10.45 16.82 18.35
N TYR A 44 11.66 16.28 18.25
CA TYR A 44 12.06 15.04 18.94
C TYR A 44 12.65 15.38 20.31
N GLY A 45 12.57 14.46 21.27
CA GLY A 45 13.15 14.61 22.60
C GLY A 45 12.12 14.58 23.73
N ASP A 46 12.42 15.27 24.82
CA ASP A 46 11.69 15.14 26.09
C ASP A 46 10.24 15.65 26.03
N GLU A 47 9.97 16.62 25.15
CA GLU A 47 8.65 17.24 24.96
C GLU A 47 7.61 16.32 24.31
N LEU A 48 8.01 15.16 23.79
CA LEU A 48 7.12 14.24 23.09
C LEU A 48 5.94 13.77 23.94
N LYS A 49 6.21 13.39 25.20
CA LYS A 49 5.16 12.95 26.14
C LYS A 49 4.25 14.10 26.52
N GLY A 50 4.81 15.28 26.78
CA GLY A 50 4.05 16.49 27.07
C GLY A 50 3.13 16.89 25.91
N GLN A 51 3.55 16.67 24.67
CA GLN A 51 2.73 16.90 23.49
C GLN A 51 1.62 15.84 23.37
N ALA A 52 1.94 14.56 23.57
CA ALA A 52 0.96 13.49 23.46
C ALA A 52 -0.19 13.65 24.46
N LEU A 53 0.10 14.08 25.69
CA LEU A 53 -0.91 14.41 26.70
C LEU A 53 -1.84 15.56 26.29
N ARG A 54 -1.35 16.49 25.45
CA ARG A 54 -2.07 17.67 24.96
C ARG A 54 -2.63 17.50 23.54
N VAL A 55 -2.50 16.32 22.93
CA VAL A 55 -2.83 16.13 21.50
C VAL A 55 -4.25 16.57 21.19
N GLN A 56 -5.23 16.27 22.05
CA GLN A 56 -6.62 16.63 21.79
C GLN A 56 -6.85 18.16 21.83
N SER A 57 -6.27 18.88 22.79
CA SER A 57 -6.42 20.34 22.87
C SER A 57 -5.72 21.07 21.72
N ILE A 58 -4.61 20.51 21.23
CA ILE A 58 -3.92 20.96 20.01
C ILE A 58 -4.82 20.76 18.79
N LEU A 59 -5.40 19.56 18.61
CA LEU A 59 -6.31 19.28 17.50
C LEU A 59 -7.55 20.17 17.52
N ASP A 60 -8.11 20.48 18.69
CA ASP A 60 -9.25 21.39 18.81
C ASP A 60 -8.90 22.83 18.42
N SER A 61 -7.67 23.27 18.73
CA SER A 61 -7.16 24.57 18.29
C SER A 61 -6.97 24.62 16.77
N LEU A 62 -6.46 23.55 16.16
CA LEU A 62 -6.32 23.43 14.72
C LEU A 62 -7.67 23.30 14.01
N ARG A 63 -8.68 22.66 14.61
CA ARG A 63 -10.06 22.65 14.08
C ARG A 63 -10.68 24.05 14.05
N ARG A 64 -10.44 24.88 15.09
CA ARG A 64 -10.86 26.29 15.07
C ARG A 64 -10.21 27.04 13.90
N LEU A 65 -8.93 26.78 13.62
CA LEU A 65 -8.26 27.32 12.43
C LEU A 65 -8.91 26.83 11.13
N CYS A 66 -9.27 25.53 11.04
CA CYS A 66 -9.99 25.01 9.87
C CYS A 66 -11.29 25.78 9.62
N SER A 67 -12.08 26.03 10.68
CA SER A 67 -13.33 26.79 10.60
C SER A 67 -13.10 28.25 10.21
N GLU A 68 -12.10 28.90 10.81
CA GLU A 68 -11.73 30.29 10.52
C GLU A 68 -11.31 30.48 9.06
N LEU A 69 -10.50 29.57 8.53
CA LEU A 69 -9.96 29.67 7.17
C LEU A 69 -10.89 29.09 6.10
N GLY A 70 -11.91 28.32 6.48
CA GLY A 70 -12.67 27.49 5.54
C GLY A 70 -11.79 26.43 4.84
N ALA A 71 -10.70 26.00 5.49
CA ALA A 71 -9.65 25.13 4.93
C ALA A 71 -9.48 23.85 5.75
N GLY A 72 -8.89 22.82 5.16
CA GLY A 72 -8.37 21.66 5.90
C GLY A 72 -6.98 21.91 6.46
N VAL A 73 -6.58 21.15 7.48
CA VAL A 73 -5.23 21.18 8.08
C VAL A 73 -4.65 19.78 8.11
N ILE A 74 -3.38 19.63 7.73
CA ILE A 74 -2.58 18.42 7.93
C ILE A 74 -1.38 18.76 8.81
N CYS A 75 -1.14 17.99 9.87
CA CYS A 75 -0.06 18.26 10.81
C CYS A 75 0.53 16.98 11.42
N GLY A 76 1.82 17.00 11.77
CA GLY A 76 2.48 15.88 12.46
C GLY A 76 2.63 16.16 13.96
N LEU A 77 2.16 15.24 14.80
CA LEU A 77 2.19 15.32 16.26
C LEU A 77 2.54 13.95 16.87
N ALA A 78 3.03 13.97 18.09
CA ALA A 78 3.11 12.79 18.94
C ALA A 78 1.73 12.47 19.51
N GLU A 79 1.35 11.20 19.46
CA GLU A 79 0.06 10.68 19.92
C GLU A 79 0.34 9.50 20.86
N GLU A 80 -0.37 9.42 21.99
CA GLU A 80 -0.33 8.24 22.85
C GLU A 80 -1.67 7.50 22.78
N GLU A 81 -1.62 6.19 22.53
CA GLU A 81 -2.80 5.32 22.56
C GLU A 81 -2.42 3.94 23.10
N GLY A 82 -3.15 3.45 24.11
CA GLY A 82 -2.89 2.14 24.70
C GLY A 82 -1.50 2.00 25.33
N GLY A 83 -0.97 3.09 25.92
CA GLY A 83 0.36 3.14 26.52
C GLY A 83 1.52 3.10 25.51
N ARG A 84 1.23 3.32 24.23
CA ARG A 84 2.22 3.38 23.15
C ARG A 84 2.23 4.76 22.53
N LEU A 85 3.43 5.29 22.33
CA LEU A 85 3.64 6.56 21.66
C LEU A 85 3.76 6.34 20.15
N TYR A 86 3.19 7.25 19.36
CA TYR A 86 3.19 7.21 17.89
C TYR A 86 3.57 8.58 17.32
N ASN A 87 4.29 8.56 16.19
CA ASN A 87 4.49 9.74 15.35
C ASN A 87 3.38 9.75 14.31
N THR A 88 2.43 10.66 14.48
CA THR A 88 1.13 10.62 13.79
C THR A 88 0.90 11.89 12.97
N ALA A 89 0.59 11.72 11.68
CA ALA A 89 0.04 12.77 10.85
C ALA A 89 -1.49 12.76 10.97
N PHE A 90 -2.07 13.91 11.33
CA PHE A 90 -3.50 14.12 11.42
C PHE A 90 -4.00 14.92 10.21
N VAL A 91 -5.16 14.54 9.68
CA VAL A 91 -5.89 15.28 8.65
C VAL A 91 -7.20 15.77 9.26
N LEU A 92 -7.40 17.09 9.21
CA LEU A 92 -8.48 17.80 9.90
C LEU A 92 -9.33 18.60 8.93
N GLU A 93 -10.64 18.55 9.14
CA GLU A 93 -11.63 19.46 8.55
C GLU A 93 -12.51 20.05 9.66
N ALA A 94 -13.04 21.25 9.45
CA ALA A 94 -13.81 22.00 10.45
C ALA A 94 -14.97 21.19 11.09
N GLY A 95 -15.67 20.38 10.30
CA GLY A 95 -16.78 19.52 10.75
C GLY A 95 -16.59 18.04 10.43
N GLY A 96 -15.38 17.63 10.03
CA GLY A 96 -15.08 16.27 9.59
C GLY A 96 -14.52 15.37 10.71
N SER A 97 -14.54 14.06 10.45
CA SER A 97 -13.78 13.11 11.26
C SER A 97 -12.28 13.35 11.07
N VAL A 98 -11.50 13.03 12.11
CA VAL A 98 -10.04 13.12 12.04
C VAL A 98 -9.49 11.84 11.45
N ALA A 99 -8.85 11.92 10.28
CA ALA A 99 -8.06 10.81 9.77
C ALA A 99 -6.64 10.88 10.36
N ARG A 100 -6.04 9.72 10.62
CA ARG A 100 -4.71 9.63 11.22
C ARG A 100 -3.84 8.61 10.52
N TYR A 101 -2.58 8.98 10.26
CA TYR A 101 -1.55 8.11 9.74
C TYR A 101 -0.42 8.01 10.75
N ARG A 102 -0.13 6.80 11.22
CA ARG A 102 1.01 6.53 12.11
C ARG A 102 2.20 6.11 11.26
N LYS A 103 3.36 6.74 11.47
CA LYS A 103 4.60 6.47 10.73
C LYS A 103 4.91 4.97 10.71
N ILE A 104 4.98 4.40 9.51
CA ILE A 104 5.23 2.96 9.33
C ILE A 104 6.72 2.67 9.43
N ASN A 105 7.54 3.46 8.73
CA ASN A 105 8.99 3.26 8.72
C ASN A 105 9.65 4.18 9.75
N LEU A 106 10.04 3.59 10.88
CA LEU A 106 10.75 4.31 11.95
C LEU A 106 12.23 4.48 11.61
N PHE A 107 12.79 5.66 11.84
CA PHE A 107 14.21 5.96 11.72
C PHE A 107 14.96 5.43 12.95
N PRO A 108 15.90 4.48 12.78
CA PRO A 108 16.64 3.91 13.91
C PRO A 108 17.36 4.98 14.75
N GLY A 109 17.25 4.89 16.07
CA GLY A 109 17.85 5.82 17.03
C GLY A 109 17.00 7.05 17.32
N LEU A 110 16.40 7.68 16.30
CA LEU A 110 15.59 8.88 16.49
C LEU A 110 14.13 8.57 16.85
N ASP A 111 13.57 7.53 16.22
CA ASP A 111 12.19 7.11 16.41
C ASP A 111 12.04 5.99 17.45
N ASP A 112 13.10 5.65 18.20
CA ASP A 112 13.10 4.60 19.23
C ASP A 112 11.98 4.73 20.29
N PRO A 113 11.55 5.95 20.69
CA PRO A 113 10.39 6.11 21.59
C PRO A 113 9.04 5.72 20.97
N PHE A 114 8.94 5.64 19.65
CA PHE A 114 7.68 5.44 18.93
C PHE A 114 7.43 3.98 18.56
N SER A 115 6.15 3.62 18.51
CA SER A 115 5.66 2.39 17.89
C SER A 115 5.35 2.62 16.41
N ALA A 116 5.61 1.62 15.57
CA ALA A 116 5.32 1.69 14.15
C ALA A 116 3.82 1.60 13.87
N GLY A 117 3.35 2.38 12.88
CA GLY A 117 2.05 2.19 12.25
C GLY A 117 1.99 0.91 11.42
N LYS A 118 0.78 0.48 11.07
CA LYS A 118 0.54 -0.77 10.31
C LYS A 118 -0.06 -0.57 8.92
N SER A 119 -0.65 0.60 8.66
CA SER A 119 -1.51 0.79 7.50
C SER A 119 -1.22 2.12 6.81
N PRO A 120 -0.98 2.12 5.50
CA PRO A 120 -0.93 3.35 4.70
C PRO A 120 -2.25 4.11 4.78
N LEU A 121 -2.20 5.44 4.63
CA LEU A 121 -3.39 6.29 4.64
C LEU A 121 -3.59 6.99 3.29
N LEU A 122 -4.74 6.72 2.68
CA LEU A 122 -5.28 7.43 1.52
C LEU A 122 -6.63 8.02 1.90
N VAL A 123 -6.77 9.35 1.88
CA VAL A 123 -8.01 10.06 2.25
C VAL A 123 -8.56 10.80 1.04
N SER A 124 -9.88 10.88 0.90
CA SER A 124 -10.51 11.81 -0.05
C SER A 124 -10.76 13.15 0.64
N PHE A 125 -10.04 14.18 0.23
CA PHE A 125 -10.20 15.54 0.75
C PHE A 125 -10.82 16.43 -0.34
N ARG A 126 -12.09 16.83 -0.18
CA ARG A 126 -12.81 17.67 -1.17
C ARG A 126 -12.68 17.15 -2.62
N GLY A 127 -12.74 15.82 -2.79
CA GLY A 127 -12.60 15.14 -4.08
C GLY A 127 -11.16 14.87 -4.52
N TRP A 128 -10.15 15.30 -3.77
CA TRP A 128 -8.73 15.01 -4.02
C TRP A 128 -8.26 13.83 -3.18
N PRO A 129 -7.82 12.72 -3.80
CA PRO A 129 -7.19 11.63 -3.07
C PRO A 129 -5.80 12.03 -2.58
N LEU A 130 -5.59 12.08 -1.25
CA LEU A 130 -4.36 12.46 -0.58
C LEU A 130 -3.68 11.24 0.06
N GLY A 131 -2.46 10.94 -0.36
CA GLY A 131 -1.62 9.93 0.29
C GLY A 131 -0.73 10.57 1.34
N ILE A 132 -0.75 10.07 2.58
CA ILE A 132 0.01 10.67 3.70
C ILE A 132 1.27 9.86 4.00
N MET A 133 2.40 10.56 4.17
CA MET A 133 3.71 9.97 4.46
C MET A 133 4.48 10.83 5.47
N LEU A 134 5.35 10.21 6.28
CA LEU A 134 6.14 10.89 7.31
C LEU A 134 7.64 10.60 7.19
N CYS A 135 8.42 11.66 7.01
CA CYS A 135 9.86 11.71 7.13
C CYS A 135 10.60 10.46 6.56
N PHE A 136 11.02 9.52 7.39
CA PHE A 136 11.79 8.38 6.92
C PHE A 136 11.08 7.53 5.84
N ASP A 137 9.74 7.56 5.79
CA ASP A 137 8.93 6.97 4.72
C ASP A 137 9.37 7.37 3.31
N LEU A 138 9.96 8.56 3.12
CA LEU A 138 10.44 9.02 1.82
C LEU A 138 11.49 8.09 1.21
N ARG A 139 12.23 7.33 2.02
CA ARG A 139 13.24 6.40 1.54
C ARG A 139 12.66 5.12 0.92
N PHE A 140 11.37 4.84 1.16
CA PHE A 140 10.71 3.60 0.76
C PHE A 140 9.75 3.89 -0.41
N PRO A 141 10.16 3.68 -1.67
CA PRO A 141 9.31 3.96 -2.84
C PRO A 141 8.02 3.14 -2.83
N GLU A 142 7.99 1.99 -2.17
CA GLU A 142 6.85 1.07 -2.12
C GLU A 142 5.62 1.73 -1.50
N LEU A 143 5.80 2.54 -0.46
CA LEU A 143 4.68 3.23 0.20
C LEU A 143 4.05 4.27 -0.73
N ALA A 144 4.87 5.09 -1.37
CA ALA A 144 4.38 6.08 -2.35
C ALA A 144 3.72 5.38 -3.54
N ARG A 145 4.31 4.30 -4.05
CA ARG A 145 3.74 3.50 -5.14
C ARG A 145 2.40 2.89 -4.75
N HIS A 146 2.30 2.34 -3.54
CA HIS A 146 1.07 1.78 -3.00
C HIS A 146 -0.06 2.81 -2.91
N LEU A 147 0.25 4.04 -2.49
CA LEU A 147 -0.71 5.14 -2.40
C LEU A 147 -1.13 5.62 -3.80
N ALA A 148 -0.17 5.82 -4.71
CA ALA A 148 -0.42 6.26 -6.07
C ALA A 148 -1.25 5.26 -6.88
N SER A 149 -0.93 3.95 -6.80
CA SER A 149 -1.70 2.88 -7.46
C SER A 149 -3.13 2.71 -6.91
N ARG A 150 -3.41 3.23 -5.71
CA ARG A 150 -4.77 3.35 -5.15
C ARG A 150 -5.48 4.65 -5.52
N GLY A 151 -4.83 5.52 -6.30
CA GLY A 151 -5.43 6.72 -6.87
C GLY A 151 -4.99 8.03 -6.22
N ALA A 152 -3.98 8.02 -5.32
CA ALA A 152 -3.44 9.27 -4.77
C ALA A 152 -3.13 10.27 -5.89
N SER A 153 -3.55 11.51 -5.72
CA SER A 153 -3.35 12.63 -6.63
C SER A 153 -2.30 13.61 -6.12
N LEU A 154 -2.17 13.67 -4.79
CA LEU A 154 -1.17 14.42 -4.04
C LEU A 154 -0.60 13.50 -2.96
N LEU A 155 0.72 13.37 -2.90
CA LEU A 155 1.42 12.83 -1.74
C LEU A 155 1.78 13.99 -0.81
N VAL A 156 1.28 13.94 0.42
CA VAL A 156 1.61 14.90 1.47
C VAL A 156 2.67 14.27 2.35
N TYR A 157 3.81 14.93 2.40
CA TYR A 157 4.98 14.41 3.09
C TYR A 157 5.49 15.43 4.12
N LEU A 158 5.29 15.10 5.39
CA LEU A 158 5.69 15.95 6.52
C LEU A 158 7.04 15.44 7.06
N ALA A 159 7.98 16.34 7.32
CA ALA A 159 9.33 15.96 7.72
C ALA A 159 9.98 16.92 8.73
N ARG A 160 10.93 16.37 9.49
CA ARG A 160 12.00 17.13 10.16
C ARG A 160 13.35 16.58 9.73
N TRP A 161 13.72 16.84 8.48
CA TRP A 161 14.89 16.28 7.82
C TRP A 161 16.12 17.18 8.00
N PRO A 162 17.28 16.61 8.35
CA PRO A 162 18.47 17.39 8.68
C PRO A 162 19.18 17.95 7.45
N ARG A 163 19.81 19.12 7.63
CA ARG A 163 20.56 19.88 6.62
C ARG A 163 21.63 19.05 5.91
N ARG A 164 22.39 18.24 6.65
CA ARG A 164 23.45 17.35 6.12
C ARG A 164 22.96 16.34 5.07
N ARG A 165 21.65 16.11 4.95
CA ARG A 165 21.04 15.21 3.97
C ARG A 165 19.96 15.91 3.16
N ALA A 166 20.04 17.24 3.02
CA ALA A 166 19.07 18.02 2.25
C ALA A 166 18.92 17.48 0.82
N GLU A 167 20.02 17.15 0.14
CA GLU A 167 19.96 16.61 -1.23
C GLU A 167 19.16 15.30 -1.33
N HIS A 168 19.13 14.48 -0.28
CA HIS A 168 18.30 13.27 -0.29
C HIS A 168 16.82 13.63 -0.21
N LEU A 169 16.46 14.57 0.67
CA LEU A 169 15.10 15.09 0.81
C LEU A 169 14.62 15.64 -0.54
N LEU A 170 15.47 16.44 -1.19
CA LEU A 170 15.12 17.09 -2.43
C LEU A 170 15.06 16.07 -3.60
N THR A 171 16.07 15.23 -3.74
CA THR A 171 16.08 14.26 -4.85
C THR A 171 14.94 13.27 -4.73
N LEU A 172 14.73 12.69 -3.55
CA LEU A 172 13.71 11.66 -3.36
C LEU A 172 12.29 12.23 -3.48
N SER A 173 11.99 13.40 -2.92
CA SER A 173 10.64 14.01 -3.07
C SER A 173 10.28 14.26 -4.53
N ARG A 174 11.25 14.71 -5.33
CA ARG A 174 11.08 14.89 -6.77
C ARG A 174 10.91 13.54 -7.48
N ALA A 175 11.70 12.53 -7.12
CA ALA A 175 11.55 11.18 -7.65
C ALA A 175 10.16 10.60 -7.37
N ARG A 176 9.60 10.79 -6.16
CA ARG A 176 8.24 10.35 -5.81
C ARG A 176 7.17 10.99 -6.70
N ALA A 177 7.34 12.25 -7.07
CA ALA A 177 6.42 12.94 -7.96
C ALA A 177 6.47 12.34 -9.37
N ILE A 178 7.67 12.21 -9.93
CA ILE A 178 7.93 11.73 -11.29
C ILE A 178 7.48 10.28 -11.45
N GLU A 179 7.98 9.37 -10.61
CA GLU A 179 7.78 7.93 -10.81
C GLU A 179 6.31 7.52 -10.63
N ASN A 180 5.55 8.26 -9.81
CA ASN A 180 4.16 7.96 -9.48
C ASN A 180 3.15 8.87 -10.21
N GLN A 181 3.63 9.92 -10.88
CA GLN A 181 2.80 10.87 -11.62
C GLN A 181 1.69 11.47 -10.74
N VAL A 182 2.14 12.06 -9.64
CA VAL A 182 1.34 12.70 -8.60
C VAL A 182 1.99 14.02 -8.21
N TYR A 183 1.20 14.96 -7.71
CA TYR A 183 1.78 16.09 -7.01
C TYR A 183 2.46 15.61 -5.72
N VAL A 184 3.48 16.32 -5.26
CA VAL A 184 4.10 16.11 -3.94
C VAL A 184 4.15 17.42 -3.18
N ALA A 185 3.57 17.44 -1.97
CA ALA A 185 3.75 18.50 -0.99
C ALA A 185 4.77 18.05 0.05
N LEU A 186 6.02 18.51 -0.12
CA LEU A 186 7.08 18.32 0.86
C LEU A 186 7.04 19.48 1.86
N VAL A 187 6.73 19.18 3.11
CA VAL A 187 6.72 20.17 4.21
C VAL A 187 7.70 19.74 5.27
N ASN A 188 8.85 20.41 5.28
CA ASN A 188 9.93 20.14 6.20
C ASN A 188 10.05 21.26 7.23
N ALA A 189 10.34 20.90 8.48
CA ALA A 189 10.66 21.88 9.51
C ALA A 189 11.99 22.60 9.21
N THR A 190 12.19 23.76 9.82
CA THR A 190 13.44 24.52 9.73
C THR A 190 14.07 24.80 11.11
N GLY A 191 15.31 25.24 11.12
CA GLY A 191 16.12 25.48 12.31
C GLY A 191 17.61 25.19 12.05
N PRO A 192 18.48 25.34 13.07
CA PRO A 192 19.93 25.22 12.93
C PRO A 192 20.38 23.95 12.18
N ASP A 193 19.83 22.79 12.56
CA ASP A 193 20.21 21.49 12.00
C ASP A 193 19.28 20.97 10.90
N LEU A 194 18.21 21.71 10.59
CA LEU A 194 17.17 21.27 9.67
C LEU A 194 17.32 21.93 8.30
N ALA A 195 16.94 21.20 7.26
CA ALA A 195 17.15 21.65 5.89
C ALA A 195 16.17 22.76 5.46
N GLY A 196 15.00 22.88 6.10
CA GLY A 196 13.90 23.66 5.53
C GLY A 196 13.56 23.15 4.13
N LYS A 197 13.51 24.05 3.15
CA LYS A 197 13.32 23.76 1.72
C LYS A 197 12.02 23.01 1.40
N SER A 198 10.96 23.33 2.13
CA SER A 198 9.59 22.89 1.82
C SER A 198 9.19 23.35 0.43
N ARG A 199 8.48 22.51 -0.32
CA ARG A 199 8.11 22.79 -1.72
C ARG A 199 6.96 21.94 -2.24
N LEU A 200 6.31 22.44 -3.27
CA LEU A 200 5.28 21.76 -4.05
C LEU A 200 5.85 21.36 -5.41
N ILE A 201 5.68 20.09 -5.78
CA ILE A 201 6.27 19.48 -6.97
C ILE A 201 5.15 18.94 -7.85
N SER A 202 5.22 19.20 -9.16
CA SER A 202 4.29 18.70 -10.17
C SER A 202 4.48 17.20 -10.44
N PRO A 203 3.49 16.53 -11.06
CA PRO A 203 3.61 15.15 -11.52
C PRO A 203 4.77 14.90 -12.49
N ASP A 204 5.22 15.93 -13.20
CA ASP A 204 6.36 15.87 -14.12
C ASP A 204 7.71 16.10 -13.41
N GLY A 205 7.68 16.32 -12.09
CA GLY A 205 8.85 16.61 -11.28
C GLY A 205 9.31 18.06 -11.30
N GLU A 206 8.52 18.99 -11.85
CA GLU A 206 8.80 20.42 -11.80
C GLU A 206 8.54 20.95 -10.38
N VAL A 207 9.44 21.77 -9.85
CA VAL A 207 9.21 22.44 -8.57
C VAL A 207 8.38 23.69 -8.82
N LEU A 208 7.10 23.63 -8.46
CA LEU A 208 6.13 24.72 -8.69
C LEU A 208 6.40 25.93 -7.79
N ALA A 209 6.81 25.66 -6.55
CA ALA A 209 7.21 26.68 -5.59
C ALA A 209 8.07 26.06 -4.48
N SER A 210 9.03 26.81 -3.94
CA SER A 210 9.93 26.36 -2.88
C SER A 210 10.20 27.48 -1.87
N LEU A 211 10.20 27.12 -0.59
CA LEU A 211 10.78 27.95 0.46
C LEU A 211 12.30 27.74 0.51
N GLY A 212 12.99 28.70 1.12
CA GLY A 212 14.39 28.58 1.49
C GLY A 212 14.55 27.87 2.84
N GLU A 213 15.49 28.36 3.64
CA GLU A 213 15.79 27.81 4.97
C GLU A 213 15.08 28.59 6.08
N GLU A 214 14.46 29.72 5.78
CA GLU A 214 13.74 30.51 6.78
C GLU A 214 12.32 30.02 7.00
N GLU A 215 11.71 30.45 8.10
CA GLU A 215 10.29 30.21 8.35
C GLU A 215 9.42 30.96 7.34
N GLY A 216 8.31 30.37 6.95
CA GLY A 216 7.40 30.99 6.01
C GLY A 216 6.33 30.04 5.52
N GLY A 217 5.40 30.59 4.74
CA GLY A 217 4.40 29.82 4.02
C GLY A 217 4.40 30.19 2.55
N LEU A 218 4.02 29.24 1.70
CA LEU A 218 3.75 29.50 0.28
C LEU A 218 2.49 28.76 -0.14
N VAL A 219 1.85 29.27 -1.19
CA VAL A 219 0.59 28.74 -1.72
C VAL A 219 0.74 28.40 -3.19
N VAL A 220 0.28 27.22 -3.59
CA VAL A 220 0.15 26.83 -5.00
C VAL A 220 -1.25 26.30 -5.27
N ARG A 221 -1.81 26.65 -6.43
CA ARG A 221 -3.04 26.06 -6.94
C ARG A 221 -2.70 24.81 -7.74
N LEU A 222 -3.11 23.66 -7.22
CA LEU A 222 -3.05 22.38 -7.94
C LEU A 222 -4.20 22.28 -8.94
N ASP A 223 -3.88 21.80 -10.14
CA ASP A 223 -4.82 21.65 -11.26
C ASP A 223 -5.03 20.17 -11.59
N TRP A 224 -6.29 19.75 -11.62
CA TRP A 224 -6.66 18.39 -11.98
C TRP A 224 -6.34 18.09 -13.44
N SER A 225 -6.50 19.06 -14.34
CA SER A 225 -6.26 18.88 -15.77
C SER A 225 -4.79 18.58 -16.06
N HIS A 226 -3.87 19.25 -15.34
CA HIS A 226 -2.44 19.00 -15.42
C HIS A 226 -2.08 17.58 -14.94
N LEU A 227 -2.65 17.14 -13.81
CA LEU A 227 -2.46 15.75 -13.34
C LEU A 227 -2.92 14.71 -14.37
N GLN A 228 -4.11 14.90 -14.95
CA GLN A 228 -4.64 13.98 -15.97
C GLN A 228 -3.78 13.99 -17.23
N LYS A 229 -3.32 15.17 -17.66
CA LYS A 229 -2.42 15.29 -18.81
C LYS A 229 -1.11 14.54 -18.57
N ALA A 230 -0.47 14.73 -17.42
CA ALA A 230 0.77 14.02 -17.07
C ALA A 230 0.58 12.49 -17.13
N ARG A 231 -0.52 11.99 -16.56
CA ARG A 231 -0.89 10.56 -16.57
C ARG A 231 -1.24 10.01 -17.96
N SER A 232 -1.71 10.87 -18.87
CA SER A 232 -2.04 10.47 -20.24
C SER A 232 -0.80 10.33 -21.14
N LEU A 233 0.24 11.13 -20.89
CA LEU A 233 1.46 11.16 -21.70
C LEU A 233 2.38 9.98 -21.40
N PHE A 234 2.50 9.62 -20.12
CA PHE A 234 3.26 8.47 -19.66
C PHE A 234 2.31 7.67 -18.77
N ASN A 235 2.02 6.40 -19.07
CA ASN A 235 1.18 5.58 -18.18
C ASN A 235 2.07 4.65 -17.35
N THR A 236 2.68 5.18 -16.28
CA THR A 236 3.36 4.34 -15.27
C THR A 236 2.38 3.49 -14.46
N GLY A 237 1.07 3.67 -14.65
CA GLY A 237 0.01 2.84 -14.10
C GLY A 237 -0.26 1.54 -14.88
N ALA A 238 0.47 1.28 -15.97
CA ALA A 238 0.52 -0.04 -16.58
C ALA A 238 1.01 -1.06 -15.53
N GLU A 239 0.11 -1.97 -15.14
CA GLU A 239 0.27 -3.06 -14.16
C GLU A 239 1.59 -3.07 -13.38
N THR A 240 1.68 -2.20 -12.37
CA THR A 240 2.85 -2.22 -11.48
C THR A 240 3.02 -3.60 -10.84
N MET A 241 4.20 -4.21 -11.01
CA MET A 241 4.60 -5.43 -10.31
C MET A 241 4.68 -5.15 -8.80
N VAL A 242 3.57 -5.31 -8.07
CA VAL A 242 3.59 -5.24 -6.61
C VAL A 242 3.98 -6.62 -6.08
N PHE A 243 5.22 -6.74 -5.60
CA PHE A 243 5.66 -7.92 -4.86
C PHE A 243 4.89 -8.00 -3.54
N LYS A 244 3.78 -8.75 -3.52
CA LYS A 244 3.10 -9.08 -2.27
C LYS A 244 3.98 -9.98 -1.43
N ARG A 245 4.06 -9.70 -0.12
CA ARG A 245 4.68 -10.64 0.84
C ARG A 245 3.85 -11.92 0.89
N ALA A 246 4.49 -13.05 1.18
CA ALA A 246 3.81 -14.34 1.22
C ALA A 246 2.59 -14.32 2.16
N GLU A 247 2.72 -13.70 3.33
CA GLU A 247 1.65 -13.61 4.33
C GLU A 247 0.42 -12.86 3.80
N THR A 248 0.60 -11.90 2.90
CA THR A 248 -0.50 -11.12 2.30
C THR A 248 -1.19 -11.83 1.13
N LYS A 249 -0.59 -12.90 0.61
CA LYS A 249 -1.17 -13.73 -0.45
C LYS A 249 -1.98 -14.89 0.12
N LEU A 250 -1.71 -15.30 1.36
CA LEU A 250 -2.49 -16.29 2.09
C LEU A 250 -3.73 -15.60 2.66
N THR A 251 -4.92 -16.07 2.31
CA THR A 251 -6.16 -15.39 2.70
C THR A 251 -7.32 -16.40 2.82
N ASP A 252 -8.28 -16.09 3.69
CA ASP A 252 -9.57 -16.77 3.73
C ASP A 252 -10.47 -16.34 2.56
N LEU A 253 -11.56 -17.08 2.33
CA LEU A 253 -12.45 -16.83 1.20
C LEU A 253 -13.14 -15.46 1.28
N ASP A 254 -13.56 -15.02 2.46
CA ASP A 254 -14.30 -13.75 2.60
C ASP A 254 -13.40 -12.56 2.27
N SER A 255 -12.21 -12.51 2.87
CA SER A 255 -11.19 -11.51 2.59
C SER A 255 -10.76 -11.51 1.12
N LEU A 256 -10.64 -12.69 0.51
CA LEU A 256 -10.34 -12.82 -0.92
C LEU A 256 -11.45 -12.20 -1.78
N LEU A 257 -12.72 -12.47 -1.47
CA LEU A 257 -13.85 -11.96 -2.25
C LEU A 257 -13.94 -10.43 -2.19
N GLU A 258 -13.66 -9.82 -1.04
CA GLU A 258 -13.60 -8.36 -0.91
C GLU A 258 -12.53 -7.75 -1.85
N GLU A 259 -11.33 -8.31 -1.83
CA GLU A 259 -10.21 -7.87 -2.66
C GLU A 259 -10.47 -8.11 -4.15
N LEU A 260 -11.03 -9.27 -4.53
CA LEU A 260 -11.43 -9.54 -5.91
C LEU A 260 -12.53 -8.59 -6.39
N SER A 261 -13.46 -8.21 -5.52
CA SER A 261 -14.50 -7.22 -5.85
C SER A 261 -13.88 -5.86 -6.19
N TRP A 262 -12.87 -5.43 -5.44
CA TRP A 262 -12.15 -4.19 -5.69
C TRP A 262 -11.36 -4.24 -7.01
N ARG A 263 -10.69 -5.37 -7.28
CA ARG A 263 -9.96 -5.59 -8.54
C ARG A 263 -10.87 -5.56 -9.76
N ARG A 264 -12.05 -6.18 -9.67
CA ARG A 264 -13.05 -6.15 -10.74
C ARG A 264 -13.55 -4.74 -11.04
N ARG A 265 -13.74 -3.89 -10.02
CA ARG A 265 -14.10 -2.48 -10.24
C ARG A 265 -13.02 -1.70 -11.01
N LYS A 266 -11.77 -2.18 -10.99
CA LYS A 266 -10.66 -1.66 -11.81
C LYS A 266 -10.57 -2.29 -13.20
N GLY A 267 -11.50 -3.18 -13.57
CA GLY A 267 -11.50 -3.88 -14.85
C GLY A 267 -10.49 -5.04 -14.94
N GLN A 268 -9.95 -5.50 -13.80
CA GLN A 268 -8.99 -6.62 -13.79
C GLN A 268 -9.68 -7.98 -13.95
N ARG A 269 -9.07 -8.87 -14.72
CA ARG A 269 -9.49 -10.25 -14.98
C ARG A 269 -8.89 -11.21 -13.96
N VAL A 270 -9.75 -12.04 -13.37
CA VAL A 270 -9.40 -13.03 -12.36
C VAL A 270 -9.20 -14.40 -13.01
N VAL A 271 -8.01 -14.97 -12.84
CA VAL A 271 -7.66 -16.33 -13.24
C VAL A 271 -7.71 -17.23 -12.01
N PHE A 272 -8.29 -18.42 -12.15
CA PHE A 272 -8.32 -19.41 -11.10
C PHE A 272 -7.77 -20.75 -11.58
N THR A 273 -6.97 -21.38 -10.71
CA THR A 273 -6.57 -22.79 -10.82
C THR A 273 -6.58 -23.39 -9.43
N ASN A 274 -6.62 -24.72 -9.33
CA ASN A 274 -6.47 -25.41 -8.05
C ASN A 274 -5.63 -26.67 -8.17
N GLY A 275 -5.15 -27.18 -7.04
CA GLY A 275 -4.45 -28.45 -6.98
C GLY A 275 -3.83 -28.73 -5.61
N CYS A 276 -3.20 -29.90 -5.49
CA CYS A 276 -2.55 -30.32 -4.25
C CYS A 276 -1.19 -29.63 -4.04
N PHE A 277 -0.43 -29.39 -5.12
CA PHE A 277 0.91 -28.78 -5.10
C PHE A 277 1.85 -29.34 -4.01
N ASP A 278 1.87 -30.67 -3.89
CA ASP A 278 2.52 -31.32 -2.74
C ASP A 278 4.04 -31.20 -2.77
N ILE A 279 4.68 -31.71 -3.83
CA ILE A 279 6.10 -31.41 -4.10
C ILE A 279 6.13 -30.56 -5.36
N LEU A 280 6.47 -29.29 -5.18
CA LEU A 280 6.59 -28.34 -6.28
C LEU A 280 7.78 -28.72 -7.16
N HIS A 281 7.62 -28.53 -8.47
CA HIS A 281 8.67 -28.75 -9.46
C HIS A 281 8.48 -27.76 -10.60
N ALA A 282 9.46 -27.69 -11.51
CA ALA A 282 9.45 -26.76 -12.64
C ALA A 282 8.18 -26.84 -13.51
N GLY A 283 7.58 -28.03 -13.66
CA GLY A 283 6.26 -28.20 -14.29
C GLY A 283 5.15 -27.34 -13.67
N HIS A 284 5.03 -27.34 -12.33
CA HIS A 284 4.06 -26.49 -11.63
C HIS A 284 4.41 -25.00 -11.75
N VAL A 285 5.69 -24.64 -11.68
CA VAL A 285 6.12 -23.24 -11.80
C VAL A 285 5.76 -22.68 -13.17
N GLU A 286 6.07 -23.41 -14.25
CA GLU A 286 5.73 -23.01 -15.61
C GLU A 286 4.22 -22.98 -15.85
N TYR A 287 3.48 -23.96 -15.31
CA TYR A 287 2.02 -23.99 -15.37
C TYR A 287 1.40 -22.74 -14.72
N LEU A 288 1.82 -22.39 -13.50
CA LEU A 288 1.31 -21.21 -12.78
C LEU A 288 1.73 -19.91 -13.48
N ARG A 289 2.96 -19.85 -14.02
CA ARG A 289 3.43 -18.69 -14.82
C ARG A 289 2.55 -18.44 -16.03
N ARG A 290 2.26 -19.48 -16.82
CA ARG A 290 1.36 -19.38 -17.99
C ARG A 290 -0.09 -19.10 -17.58
N ALA A 291 -0.57 -19.66 -16.48
CA ALA A 291 -1.90 -19.36 -15.96
C ALA A 291 -2.01 -17.86 -15.64
N ARG A 292 -1.00 -17.28 -14.99
CA ARG A 292 -0.97 -15.85 -14.65
C ARG A 292 -1.00 -14.93 -15.86
N GLU A 293 -0.50 -15.35 -17.02
CA GLU A 293 -0.52 -14.55 -18.27
C GLU A 293 -1.92 -14.45 -18.90
N LEU A 294 -2.88 -15.29 -18.49
CA LEU A 294 -4.24 -15.31 -19.04
C LEU A 294 -5.16 -14.24 -18.43
N GLY A 295 -4.68 -13.49 -17.44
CA GLY A 295 -5.41 -12.40 -16.79
C GLY A 295 -4.50 -11.60 -15.87
N ASP A 296 -5.09 -10.88 -14.93
CA ASP A 296 -4.40 -9.81 -14.20
C ASP A 296 -4.24 -10.18 -12.70
N CYS A 297 -4.88 -11.26 -12.25
CA CYS A 297 -4.80 -11.79 -10.89
C CYS A 297 -4.93 -13.32 -10.90
N LEU A 298 -3.92 -14.06 -10.44
CA LEU A 298 -4.01 -15.53 -10.30
C LEU A 298 -4.33 -15.97 -8.88
N VAL A 299 -5.49 -16.58 -8.70
CA VAL A 299 -5.90 -17.25 -7.47
C VAL A 299 -5.65 -18.75 -7.57
N VAL A 300 -4.96 -19.30 -6.56
CA VAL A 300 -4.72 -20.74 -6.45
C VAL A 300 -5.54 -21.31 -5.30
N GLY A 301 -6.50 -22.20 -5.64
CA GLY A 301 -7.15 -23.05 -4.66
C GLY A 301 -6.22 -24.20 -4.24
N LEU A 302 -5.84 -24.24 -2.97
CA LEU A 302 -4.96 -25.26 -2.42
C LEU A 302 -5.78 -26.28 -1.62
N ASN A 303 -5.70 -27.56 -2.00
CA ASN A 303 -6.34 -28.63 -1.22
C ASN A 303 -5.73 -28.73 0.19
N SER A 304 -6.57 -28.88 1.22
CA SER A 304 -6.17 -29.20 2.59
C SER A 304 -5.47 -30.56 2.68
N ASP A 305 -4.83 -30.85 3.82
CA ASP A 305 -4.19 -32.16 4.02
C ASP A 305 -5.23 -33.30 4.06
N ALA A 306 -6.42 -33.06 4.61
CA ALA A 306 -7.50 -34.06 4.64
C ALA A 306 -8.05 -34.33 3.22
N SER A 307 -8.29 -33.27 2.44
CA SER A 307 -8.69 -33.36 1.04
C SER A 307 -7.70 -34.18 0.22
N VAL A 308 -6.39 -33.90 0.36
CA VAL A 308 -5.35 -34.64 -0.37
C VAL A 308 -5.28 -36.11 0.07
N ARG A 309 -5.44 -36.41 1.37
CA ARG A 309 -5.48 -37.80 1.88
C ARG A 309 -6.64 -38.60 1.27
N ARG A 310 -7.83 -38.00 1.17
CA ARG A 310 -8.99 -38.65 0.53
C ARG A 310 -8.76 -38.88 -0.96
N LEU A 311 -8.16 -37.92 -1.66
CA LEU A 311 -7.92 -37.99 -3.11
C LEU A 311 -6.75 -38.91 -3.52
N LYS A 312 -5.67 -38.96 -2.73
CA LYS A 312 -4.40 -39.62 -3.12
C LYS A 312 -3.95 -40.72 -2.17
N GLY A 313 -4.72 -40.99 -1.12
CA GLY A 313 -4.44 -42.01 -0.11
C GLY A 313 -3.70 -41.50 1.13
N PRO A 314 -3.59 -42.32 2.18
CA PRO A 314 -3.21 -41.89 3.53
C PRO A 314 -1.75 -41.41 3.65
N ARG A 315 -0.87 -41.80 2.72
CA ARG A 315 0.55 -41.39 2.68
C ARG A 315 0.78 -40.04 1.98
N ARG A 316 -0.29 -39.33 1.60
CA ARG A 316 -0.25 -38.04 0.90
C ARG A 316 -1.17 -37.06 1.62
N PRO A 317 -0.80 -35.78 1.78
CA PRO A 317 0.39 -35.15 1.22
C PRO A 317 1.66 -35.48 2.00
N VAL A 318 2.83 -35.22 1.40
CA VAL A 318 4.13 -35.30 2.08
C VAL A 318 4.40 -34.01 2.85
N ASN A 319 4.13 -32.86 2.23
CA ASN A 319 4.27 -31.55 2.86
C ASN A 319 2.93 -31.08 3.43
N THR A 320 2.96 -30.44 4.60
CA THR A 320 1.75 -29.91 5.25
C THR A 320 1.12 -28.80 4.40
N VAL A 321 -0.16 -28.52 4.61
CA VAL A 321 -0.84 -27.43 3.90
C VAL A 321 -0.17 -26.07 4.15
N SER A 322 0.37 -25.86 5.35
CA SER A 322 1.11 -24.64 5.70
C SER A 322 2.36 -24.48 4.84
N ASP A 323 3.17 -25.54 4.71
CA ASP A 323 4.40 -25.49 3.92
C ASP A 323 4.11 -25.30 2.44
N ARG A 324 3.11 -26.02 1.91
CA ARG A 324 2.69 -25.92 0.52
C ARG A 324 2.16 -24.52 0.20
N ALA A 325 1.36 -23.94 1.09
CA ALA A 325 0.84 -22.59 0.96
C ALA A 325 1.96 -21.56 0.96
N LEU A 326 2.93 -21.67 1.88
CA LEU A 326 4.07 -20.76 1.95
C LEU A 326 4.90 -20.78 0.67
N VAL A 327 5.21 -21.96 0.13
CA VAL A 327 5.96 -22.09 -1.13
C VAL A 327 5.18 -21.44 -2.28
N LEU A 328 3.89 -21.73 -2.41
CA LEU A 328 3.04 -21.15 -3.47
C LEU A 328 2.94 -19.63 -3.37
N ALA A 329 2.73 -19.09 -2.16
CA ALA A 329 2.65 -17.66 -1.92
C ALA A 329 3.95 -16.94 -2.33
N ASN A 330 5.11 -17.58 -2.18
CA ASN A 330 6.38 -17.00 -2.61
C ASN A 330 6.63 -17.08 -4.12
N LEU A 331 5.77 -17.74 -4.90
CA LEU A 331 5.87 -17.72 -6.36
C LEU A 331 5.37 -16.37 -6.91
N TYR A 332 6.17 -15.78 -7.79
CA TYR A 332 5.86 -14.51 -8.44
C TYR A 332 4.52 -14.53 -9.17
N SER A 333 4.19 -15.64 -9.84
CA SER A 333 2.97 -15.80 -10.64
C SER A 333 1.68 -15.94 -9.82
N VAL A 334 1.77 -16.17 -8.50
CA VAL A 334 0.60 -16.41 -7.63
C VAL A 334 0.24 -15.14 -6.88
N ASP A 335 -1.00 -14.65 -7.06
CA ASP A 335 -1.51 -13.45 -6.39
C ASP A 335 -2.19 -13.73 -5.06
N TYR A 336 -2.90 -14.85 -4.97
CA TYR A 336 -3.57 -15.32 -3.76
C TYR A 336 -3.59 -16.85 -3.69
N VAL A 337 -3.51 -17.38 -2.47
CA VAL A 337 -3.72 -18.78 -2.15
C VAL A 337 -4.86 -18.88 -1.15
N VAL A 338 -5.87 -19.68 -1.49
CA VAL A 338 -7.01 -19.98 -0.62
C VAL A 338 -7.07 -21.48 -0.39
N VAL A 339 -7.14 -21.90 0.87
CA VAL A 339 -7.20 -23.33 1.24
C VAL A 339 -8.66 -23.78 1.25
N PHE A 340 -8.93 -24.98 0.74
CA PHE A 340 -10.26 -25.60 0.78
C PHE A 340 -10.17 -27.08 1.16
N ASP A 341 -11.20 -27.58 1.84
CA ASP A 341 -11.24 -28.96 2.34
C ASP A 341 -12.02 -29.90 1.43
N GLU A 342 -12.93 -29.39 0.60
CA GLU A 342 -13.83 -30.17 -0.23
C GLU A 342 -13.08 -31.07 -1.23
N ASP A 343 -13.75 -32.13 -1.69
CA ASP A 343 -13.16 -33.06 -2.67
C ASP A 343 -13.03 -32.41 -4.06
N THR A 344 -13.85 -31.39 -4.35
CA THR A 344 -13.81 -30.64 -5.60
C THR A 344 -13.78 -29.14 -5.33
N PRO A 345 -13.17 -28.33 -6.21
CA PRO A 345 -13.10 -26.88 -6.04
C PRO A 345 -14.40 -26.15 -6.45
N GLU A 346 -15.51 -26.86 -6.66
CA GLU A 346 -16.72 -26.26 -7.25
C GLU A 346 -17.27 -25.09 -6.43
N GLY A 347 -17.36 -25.24 -5.10
CA GLY A 347 -17.81 -24.17 -4.20
C GLY A 347 -16.93 -22.91 -4.30
N LEU A 348 -15.60 -23.10 -4.33
CA LEU A 348 -14.67 -21.99 -4.55
C LEU A 348 -14.87 -21.33 -5.92
N ILE A 349 -15.06 -22.11 -6.98
CA ILE A 349 -15.28 -21.59 -8.33
C ILE A 349 -16.59 -20.78 -8.37
N GLN A 350 -17.64 -21.26 -7.71
CA GLN A 350 -18.93 -20.57 -7.63
C GLN A 350 -18.85 -19.26 -6.84
N ALA A 351 -18.10 -19.23 -5.74
CA ALA A 351 -17.89 -18.03 -4.94
C ALA A 351 -16.99 -17.02 -5.67
N ILE A 352 -15.85 -17.48 -6.17
CA ILE A 352 -14.85 -16.63 -6.84
C ILE A 352 -15.38 -16.11 -8.16
N ARG A 353 -16.14 -16.91 -8.93
CA ARG A 353 -16.60 -16.59 -10.30
C ARG A 353 -15.47 -16.11 -11.22
N PRO A 354 -14.43 -16.92 -11.48
CA PRO A 354 -13.27 -16.49 -12.25
C PRO A 354 -13.61 -16.17 -13.71
N ASP A 355 -12.89 -15.22 -14.31
CA ASP A 355 -12.99 -14.90 -15.73
C ASP A 355 -12.29 -15.95 -16.59
N VAL A 356 -11.23 -16.58 -16.04
CA VAL A 356 -10.50 -17.68 -16.67
C VAL A 356 -10.29 -18.82 -15.67
N LEU A 357 -10.79 -20.01 -15.98
CA LEU A 357 -10.50 -21.25 -15.26
C LEU A 357 -9.41 -22.02 -15.99
N VAL A 358 -8.29 -22.28 -15.30
CA VAL A 358 -7.13 -22.96 -15.86
C VAL A 358 -6.99 -24.36 -15.28
N LYS A 359 -6.72 -25.34 -16.15
CA LYS A 359 -6.39 -26.72 -15.78
C LYS A 359 -5.19 -27.23 -16.57
N GLY A 360 -4.44 -28.17 -15.99
CA GLY A 360 -3.44 -28.93 -16.73
C GLY A 360 -4.10 -29.84 -17.78
N ALA A 361 -3.37 -30.14 -18.86
CA ALA A 361 -3.85 -30.97 -19.97
C ALA A 361 -4.22 -32.43 -19.60
N ASP A 362 -3.96 -32.87 -18.36
CA ASP A 362 -4.28 -34.21 -17.85
C ASP A 362 -5.79 -34.53 -17.80
N TRP A 363 -6.66 -33.52 -17.90
CA TRP A 363 -8.10 -33.69 -17.76
C TRP A 363 -8.81 -33.50 -19.11
N PRO A 364 -9.66 -34.45 -19.53
CA PRO A 364 -10.63 -34.23 -20.60
C PRO A 364 -11.47 -33.00 -20.27
N GLU A 365 -11.78 -32.19 -21.28
CA GLU A 365 -12.42 -30.90 -21.11
C GLU A 365 -13.80 -31.04 -20.45
N GLU A 366 -14.47 -32.15 -20.71
CA GLU A 366 -15.79 -32.53 -20.20
C GLU A 366 -15.76 -32.91 -18.72
N LYS A 367 -14.57 -33.22 -18.16
CA LYS A 367 -14.37 -33.60 -16.76
C LYS A 367 -13.83 -32.45 -15.89
N ILE A 368 -13.69 -31.26 -16.44
CA ILE A 368 -13.23 -30.09 -15.68
C ILE A 368 -14.37 -29.58 -14.79
N VAL A 369 -14.27 -29.86 -13.49
CA VAL A 369 -15.17 -29.31 -12.47
C VAL A 369 -15.24 -27.79 -12.58
N GLY A 370 -16.46 -27.25 -12.67
CA GLY A 370 -16.75 -25.82 -12.79
C GLY A 370 -16.73 -25.26 -14.22
N ALA A 371 -16.39 -26.05 -15.25
CA ALA A 371 -16.30 -25.56 -16.63
C ALA A 371 -17.64 -25.04 -17.18
N SER A 372 -18.74 -25.76 -16.95
CA SER A 372 -20.09 -25.35 -17.37
C SER A 372 -20.52 -24.06 -16.67
N PHE A 373 -20.29 -23.96 -15.36
CA PHE A 373 -20.58 -22.77 -14.57
C PHE A 373 -19.81 -21.55 -15.08
N VAL A 374 -18.50 -21.66 -15.29
CA VAL A 374 -17.66 -20.55 -15.77
C VAL A 374 -18.12 -20.04 -17.14
N ARG A 375 -18.48 -20.96 -18.04
CA ARG A 375 -19.00 -20.63 -19.37
C ARG A 375 -20.38 -19.96 -19.32
N SER A 376 -21.22 -20.32 -18.35
CA SER A 376 -22.60 -19.81 -18.25
C SER A 376 -22.68 -18.28 -18.13
N TYR A 377 -21.63 -17.62 -17.63
CA TYR A 377 -21.54 -16.17 -17.51
C TYR A 377 -20.46 -15.54 -18.41
N GLY A 378 -19.99 -16.27 -19.43
CA GLY A 378 -19.03 -15.77 -20.43
C GLY A 378 -17.55 -15.93 -20.07
N GLY A 379 -17.23 -16.63 -18.97
CA GLY A 379 -15.85 -16.95 -18.60
C GLY A 379 -15.23 -18.01 -19.52
N ARG A 380 -13.89 -18.05 -19.55
CA ARG A 380 -13.11 -18.96 -20.41
C ARG A 380 -12.54 -20.12 -19.60
N VAL A 381 -12.50 -21.30 -20.20
CA VAL A 381 -11.80 -22.48 -19.65
C VAL A 381 -10.59 -22.75 -20.54
N VAL A 382 -9.40 -22.77 -19.96
CA VAL A 382 -8.13 -22.93 -20.68
C VAL A 382 -7.39 -24.15 -20.16
N ARG A 383 -6.99 -25.03 -21.06
CA ARG A 383 -6.12 -26.17 -20.77
C ARG A 383 -4.71 -25.82 -21.17
N LEU A 384 -3.78 -25.92 -20.24
CA LEU A 384 -2.36 -25.66 -20.51
C LEU A 384 -1.60 -26.98 -20.65
N PRO A 385 -0.73 -27.11 -21.66
CA PRO A 385 0.13 -28.29 -21.80
C PRO A 385 1.07 -28.37 -20.60
N LEU A 386 1.22 -29.58 -20.06
CA LEU A 386 2.15 -29.84 -18.98
C LEU A 386 3.54 -30.11 -19.55
N LEU A 387 4.58 -29.71 -18.82
CA LEU A 387 5.95 -30.07 -19.19
C LEU A 387 6.15 -31.59 -19.00
N GLU A 388 6.51 -32.29 -20.08
CA GLU A 388 6.70 -33.74 -20.08
C GLU A 388 7.76 -34.22 -19.07
N GLY A 389 7.54 -35.42 -18.51
CA GLY A 389 8.50 -36.13 -17.64
C GLY A 389 8.68 -35.54 -16.24
N ARG A 390 7.74 -34.70 -15.78
CA ARG A 390 7.80 -34.02 -14.48
C ARG A 390 6.46 -34.10 -13.75
N SER A 391 6.24 -35.17 -12.99
CA SER A 391 5.16 -35.26 -12.00
C SER A 391 5.69 -35.51 -10.60
N THR A 392 4.97 -35.03 -9.57
CA THR A 392 5.30 -35.33 -8.18
C THR A 392 5.38 -36.84 -7.91
N SER A 393 4.51 -37.64 -8.54
CA SER A 393 4.49 -39.10 -8.40
C SER A 393 5.75 -39.76 -8.96
N GLU A 394 6.27 -39.27 -10.09
CA GLU A 394 7.53 -39.77 -10.67
C GLU A 394 8.74 -39.36 -9.83
N ILE A 395 8.77 -38.14 -9.30
CA ILE A 395 9.84 -37.71 -8.38
C ILE A 395 9.88 -38.64 -7.16
N ILE A 396 8.74 -38.94 -6.57
CA ILE A 396 8.64 -39.85 -5.42
C ILE A 396 9.05 -41.27 -5.82
N ARG A 397 8.63 -41.75 -6.99
CA ARG A 397 9.04 -43.06 -7.51
C ARG A 397 10.56 -43.16 -7.68
N ARG A 398 11.23 -42.08 -8.14
CA ARG A 398 12.69 -42.03 -8.27
C ARG A 398 13.42 -42.00 -6.92
N ILE A 399 12.79 -41.46 -5.88
CA ILE A 399 13.36 -41.39 -4.52
C ILE A 399 13.21 -42.72 -3.78
N ARG A 400 12.18 -43.53 -4.08
CA ARG A 400 12.00 -44.85 -3.46
C ARG A 400 13.03 -45.86 -3.99
N PRO A 401 13.69 -46.64 -3.12
CA PRO A 401 14.61 -47.70 -3.55
C PRO A 401 13.85 -48.78 -4.34
N PRO A 402 14.51 -49.46 -5.31
CA PRO A 402 13.87 -50.53 -6.06
C PRO A 402 13.54 -51.71 -5.12
N GLY A 403 12.24 -51.98 -4.88
CA GLY A 403 11.79 -53.18 -4.15
C GLY A 403 10.58 -53.02 -3.22
N GLU A 404 10.12 -51.81 -2.90
CA GLU A 404 8.95 -51.63 -2.03
C GLU A 404 7.73 -51.12 -2.81
N SER A 405 6.77 -52.04 -3.04
CA SER A 405 5.44 -51.76 -3.58
C SER A 405 4.54 -51.06 -2.56
#